data_AF-A0A1X7U0P0-F1
#
_entry.id   AF-A0A1X7U0P0-F1
#
_cell.length_a   1.000
_cell.length_b   1.000
_cell.length_c   1.000
_cell.angle_alpha   90.00
_cell.angle_beta   90.00
_cell.angle_gamma   90.00
#
_symmetry.space_group_name_H-M   'P 1'
#
loop_
_entity.id
_entity.type
_entity.pdbx_description
1 polymer ?
#
loop_
_entity_poly.entity_id
_entity_poly.type
_entity_poly.pdbx_seq_one_letter_code
_entity_poly.pdbx_strand_id
1 'polypeptide(L)'
;LSLRPFDGNFANWFTFYKAAIHNNAELSDIGKFTYLISLLRHSAKETIAGLSLTAANYQEAIEILFKRFGDRTQIRANHMEVVMSLELVMSSQNLSGLRRLYDTVETNIRGLKSLRVERESYRTLYHQSF
;
A
#
# COMPACT_ATOMS: atom_id res chain seq x y z
N LEU A 1 -8.98 -13.97 9.82
CA LEU A 1 -8.99 -12.65 9.14
C LEU A 1 -8.82 -12.88 7.64
N SER A 2 -9.71 -12.36 6.79
CA SER A 2 -9.49 -12.39 5.33
C SER A 2 -8.68 -11.15 4.94
N LEU A 3 -7.52 -11.36 4.33
CA LEU A 3 -6.68 -10.27 3.85
C LEU A 3 -7.30 -9.67 2.58
N ARG A 4 -7.39 -8.34 2.53
CA ARG A 4 -7.93 -7.66 1.35
C ARG A 4 -6.92 -7.71 0.18
N PRO A 5 -7.39 -7.93 -1.06
CA PRO A 5 -6.53 -7.82 -2.23
C PRO A 5 -5.91 -6.43 -2.37
N PHE A 6 -4.71 -6.38 -2.95
CA PHE A 6 -3.99 -5.15 -3.25
C PHE A 6 -4.09 -4.83 -4.75
N ASP A 7 -4.66 -3.67 -5.06
CA ASP A 7 -4.93 -3.19 -6.41
C ASP A 7 -3.89 -2.22 -6.97
N GLY A 8 -2.92 -1.83 -6.13
CA GLY A 8 -1.89 -0.83 -6.45
C GLY A 8 -2.12 0.52 -5.78
N ASN A 9 -3.11 0.66 -4.90
CA ASN A 9 -3.28 1.89 -4.15
C ASN A 9 -2.12 2.11 -3.17
N PHE A 10 -1.25 3.05 -3.49
CA PHE A 10 -0.09 3.49 -2.71
C PHE A 10 -0.36 3.66 -1.20
N ALA A 11 -1.53 4.21 -0.83
CA ALA A 11 -1.88 4.43 0.58
C ALA A 11 -2.01 3.13 1.38
N ASN A 12 -2.30 2.00 0.71
CA ASN A 12 -2.51 0.70 1.34
C ASN A 12 -1.28 -0.20 1.29
N TRP A 13 -0.19 0.23 0.64
CA TRP A 13 0.98 -0.62 0.36
C TRP A 13 1.57 -1.24 1.63
N PHE A 14 1.92 -0.43 2.65
CA PHE A 14 2.61 -0.95 3.84
C PHE A 14 1.73 -1.88 4.68
N THR A 15 0.42 -1.60 4.75
CA THR A 15 -0.56 -2.48 5.39
C THR A 15 -0.61 -3.83 4.68
N PHE A 16 -0.64 -3.82 3.34
CA PHE A 16 -0.59 -5.03 2.53
C PHE A 16 0.74 -5.78 2.72
N TYR A 17 1.87 -5.08 2.59
CA TYR A 17 3.22 -5.67 2.72
C TYR A 17 3.40 -6.40 4.06
N LYS A 18 3.00 -5.76 5.16
CA LYS A 18 3.14 -6.35 6.50
C LYS A 18 2.27 -7.60 6.66
N ALA A 19 1.03 -7.56 6.19
CA ALA A 19 0.08 -8.66 6.36
C ALA A 19 0.26 -9.82 5.38
N ALA A 20 0.66 -9.52 4.14
CA ALA A 20 0.73 -10.50 3.05
C ALA A 20 2.13 -11.11 2.85
N ILE A 21 3.17 -10.30 3.07
CA ILE A 21 4.55 -10.63 2.68
C ILE A 21 5.41 -10.85 3.93
N HIS A 22 5.40 -9.92 4.89
CA HIS A 22 6.32 -9.98 6.03
C HIS A 22 5.93 -11.03 7.09
N ASN A 23 4.63 -11.16 7.39
CA ASN A 23 4.17 -12.03 8.47
C ASN A 23 3.87 -13.49 8.03
N ASN A 24 4.17 -13.87 6.79
CA ASN A 24 3.81 -15.19 6.25
C ASN A 24 5.01 -16.16 6.28
N ALA A 25 5.23 -16.79 7.44
CA ALA A 25 6.40 -17.65 7.69
C ALA A 25 6.19 -19.14 7.33
N GLU A 26 4.96 -19.59 7.12
CA GLU A 26 4.63 -21.03 7.07
C GLU A 26 4.64 -21.65 5.66
N LEU A 27 4.84 -20.85 4.60
CA LEU A 27 4.78 -21.31 3.21
C LEU A 27 6.17 -21.46 2.57
N SER A 28 6.30 -22.37 1.61
CA SER A 28 7.45 -22.41 0.70
C SER A 28 7.45 -21.19 -0.22
N ASP A 29 8.59 -20.82 -0.81
CA ASP A 29 8.68 -19.62 -1.67
C ASP A 29 7.74 -19.67 -2.87
N ILE A 30 7.55 -20.84 -3.48
CA ILE A 30 6.54 -21.04 -4.54
C ILE A 30 5.13 -20.81 -4.00
N GLY A 31 4.81 -21.36 -2.81
CA GLY A 31 3.52 -21.15 -2.16
C GLY A 31 3.27 -19.69 -1.80
N LYS A 32 4.29 -18.98 -1.30
CA LYS A 32 4.25 -17.54 -1.04
C LYS A 32 4.02 -16.75 -2.33
N PHE A 33 4.63 -17.15 -3.43
CA PHE A 33 4.44 -16.45 -4.70
C PHE A 33 3.03 -16.68 -5.26
N THR A 34 2.51 -17.90 -5.22
CA THR A 34 1.12 -18.18 -5.59
C THR A 34 0.15 -17.38 -4.73
N TYR A 35 0.37 -17.36 -3.41
CA TYR A 35 -0.43 -16.58 -2.48
C TYR A 35 -0.38 -15.08 -2.79
N LEU A 36 0.81 -14.53 -3.01
CA LEU A 36 1.02 -13.13 -3.40
C LEU A 36 0.22 -12.80 -4.66
N ILE A 37 0.39 -13.55 -5.75
CA ILE A 37 -0.34 -13.34 -7.02
C ILE A 37 -1.85 -13.38 -6.81
N SER A 38 -2.35 -14.29 -5.96
CA SER A 38 -3.78 -14.42 -5.67
C SER A 38 -4.39 -13.18 -5.01
N LEU A 39 -3.56 -12.35 -4.37
CA LEU A 39 -3.95 -11.12 -3.69
C LEU A 39 -3.74 -9.86 -4.54
N LEU A 40 -2.98 -9.94 -5.63
CA LEU A 40 -2.76 -8.77 -6.49
C LEU A 40 -3.91 -8.57 -7.49
N ARG A 41 -4.28 -7.32 -7.71
CA ARG A 41 -5.30 -6.89 -8.68
C ARG A 41 -4.76 -5.73 -9.51
N HIS A 42 -5.35 -5.50 -10.68
CA HIS A 42 -5.09 -4.36 -11.56
C HIS A 42 -3.58 -4.05 -11.72
N SER A 43 -3.19 -2.79 -11.51
CA SER A 43 -1.82 -2.31 -11.66
C SER A 43 -0.80 -3.09 -10.84
N ALA A 44 -1.16 -3.58 -9.65
CA ALA A 44 -0.26 -4.38 -8.84
C ALA A 44 0.01 -5.76 -9.46
N LYS A 45 -1.02 -6.38 -10.06
CA LYS A 45 -0.85 -7.66 -10.77
C LYS A 45 -0.07 -7.48 -12.07
N GLU A 46 -0.35 -6.43 -12.82
CA GLU A 46 0.35 -6.07 -14.06
C GLU A 46 1.84 -5.82 -13.82
N THR A 47 2.20 -5.25 -12.66
CA THR A 47 3.59 -4.96 -12.27
C THR A 47 4.50 -6.18 -12.31
N ILE A 48 3.98 -7.37 -12.06
CA ILE A 48 4.75 -8.61 -12.01
C ILE A 48 4.32 -9.64 -13.07
N ALA A 49 3.47 -9.26 -14.02
CA ALA A 49 2.84 -10.20 -14.95
C ALA A 49 3.82 -10.95 -15.88
N GLY A 50 5.05 -10.46 -16.03
CA GLY A 50 6.12 -11.12 -16.80
C GLY A 50 6.92 -12.17 -16.03
N LEU A 51 6.70 -12.33 -14.73
CA LEU A 51 7.45 -13.27 -13.91
C LEU A 51 6.80 -14.66 -13.92
N SER A 52 7.56 -15.68 -14.32
CA SER A 52 7.17 -17.07 -14.15
C SER A 52 7.08 -17.44 -12.67
N LEU A 53 6.14 -18.32 -12.30
CA LEU A 53 5.96 -18.81 -10.93
C LEU A 53 7.13 -19.72 -10.51
N THR A 54 8.20 -19.13 -10.00
CA THR A 54 9.38 -19.83 -9.48
C THR A 54 9.80 -19.24 -8.14
N ALA A 55 10.54 -20.00 -7.33
CA ALA A 55 11.07 -19.51 -6.05
C ALA A 55 11.99 -18.29 -6.22
N ALA A 56 12.85 -18.29 -7.26
CA ALA A 56 13.74 -17.17 -7.54
C ALA A 56 12.96 -15.87 -7.86
N ASN A 57 11.89 -15.99 -8.63
CA ASN A 57 11.08 -14.84 -9.05
C ASN A 57 10.17 -14.32 -7.93
N TYR A 58 9.97 -15.06 -6.84
CA TYR A 58 9.23 -14.55 -5.69
C TYR A 58 9.92 -13.34 -5.07
N GLN A 59 11.24 -13.45 -4.87
CA GLN A 59 12.04 -12.37 -4.29
C GLN A 59 12.06 -11.16 -5.22
N GLU A 60 12.27 -11.39 -6.52
CA GLU A 60 12.21 -10.34 -7.54
C GLU A 60 10.84 -9.65 -7.59
N ALA A 61 9.74 -10.40 -7.48
CA ALA A 61 8.40 -9.84 -7.43
C ALA A 61 8.21 -8.88 -6.24
N ILE A 62 8.70 -9.25 -5.05
CA ILE A 62 8.63 -8.38 -3.87
C ILE A 62 9.40 -7.09 -4.11
N GLU A 63 10.61 -7.18 -4.66
CA GLU A 63 11.47 -6.02 -4.91
C GLU A 63 10.85 -5.06 -5.92
N ILE A 64 10.30 -5.58 -7.02
CA ILE A 64 9.61 -4.77 -8.02
C ILE A 64 8.39 -4.07 -7.41
N LEU A 65 7.55 -4.81 -6.66
CA LEU A 65 6.38 -4.24 -6.01
C LEU A 65 6.76 -3.19 -4.96
N PHE A 66 7.80 -3.45 -4.16
CA PHE A 66 8.28 -2.50 -3.16
C PHE A 66 8.88 -1.25 -3.80
N LYS A 67 9.65 -1.39 -4.87
CA LYS A 67 10.20 -0.26 -5.62
C LYS A 67 9.09 0.60 -6.22
N ARG A 68 8.03 -0.02 -6.74
CA ARG A 68 6.92 0.70 -7.37
C ARG A 68 5.98 1.34 -6.36
N PHE A 69 5.52 0.60 -5.37
CA PHE A 69 4.45 1.02 -4.46
C PHE A 69 4.92 1.47 -3.08
N GLY A 70 6.16 1.13 -2.70
CA GLY A 70 6.78 1.50 -1.42
C GLY A 70 7.48 2.85 -1.39
N ASP A 71 7.49 3.60 -2.50
CA ASP A 71 8.05 4.95 -2.51
C ASP A 71 7.17 5.91 -1.68
N ARG A 72 7.62 6.16 -0.45
CA ARG A 72 6.98 7.09 0.50
C ARG A 72 6.81 8.50 -0.04
N THR A 73 7.64 8.92 -0.99
CA THR A 73 7.49 10.23 -1.64
C THR A 73 6.25 10.24 -2.51
N GLN A 74 6.01 9.18 -3.30
CA GLN A 74 4.80 9.02 -4.09
C GLN A 74 3.56 8.83 -3.21
N ILE A 75 3.64 8.03 -2.14
CA ILE A 75 2.52 7.86 -1.21
C ILE A 75 2.13 9.22 -0.58
N ARG A 76 3.13 10.03 -0.18
CA ARG A 76 2.89 11.40 0.32
C ARG A 76 2.27 12.29 -0.76
N ALA A 77 2.79 12.25 -1.98
CA ALA A 77 2.28 13.04 -3.10
C ALA A 77 0.81 12.71 -3.38
N ASN A 78 0.46 11.41 -3.41
CA ASN A 78 -0.91 10.94 -3.61
C ASN A 78 -1.86 11.46 -2.52
N HIS A 79 -1.46 11.39 -1.23
CA HIS A 79 -2.28 11.97 -0.16
C HIS A 79 -2.48 13.49 -0.31
N MET A 80 -1.44 14.22 -0.72
CA MET A 80 -1.53 15.66 -0.94
C MET A 80 -2.39 16.00 -2.16
N GLU A 81 -2.25 15.26 -3.25
CA GLU A 81 -3.05 15.43 -4.47
C GLU A 81 -4.53 15.25 -4.17
N VAL A 82 -4.92 14.21 -3.42
CA VAL A 82 -6.31 14.00 -3.02
C VAL A 82 -6.84 15.16 -2.19
N VAL A 83 -6.05 15.70 -1.26
CA VAL A 83 -6.46 16.86 -0.43
C VAL A 83 -6.56 18.14 -1.27
N MET A 84 -5.65 18.34 -2.22
CA MET A 84 -5.61 19.53 -3.08
C MET A 84 -6.68 19.52 -4.18
N SER A 85 -7.15 18.34 -4.58
CA SER A 85 -8.18 18.15 -5.61
C SER A 85 -9.61 18.01 -5.05
N LEU A 86 -9.82 18.28 -3.76
CA LEU A 86 -11.14 18.20 -3.15
C LEU A 86 -12.09 19.23 -3.75
N GLU A 87 -13.24 18.75 -4.21
CA GLU A 87 -14.31 19.60 -4.72
C GLU A 87 -15.03 20.35 -3.60
N LEU A 88 -15.41 21.60 -3.89
CA LEU A 88 -16.21 22.42 -3.00
C LEU A 88 -17.62 21.83 -2.84
N VAL A 89 -18.07 21.73 -1.60
CA VAL A 89 -19.47 21.42 -1.30
C VAL A 89 -20.27 22.73 -1.33
N MET A 90 -20.99 22.95 -2.42
CA MET A 90 -21.64 24.23 -2.73
C MET A 90 -22.86 24.58 -1.85
N SER A 91 -23.38 23.62 -1.08
CA SER A 91 -24.56 23.81 -0.22
C SER A 91 -24.33 23.24 1.16
N SER A 92 -24.61 24.04 2.20
CA SER A 92 -24.56 23.62 3.60
C SER A 92 -25.64 22.56 3.95
N GLN A 93 -26.67 22.41 3.11
CA GLN A 93 -27.69 21.38 3.26
C GLN A 93 -27.25 20.03 2.68
N ASN A 94 -26.15 19.99 1.92
CA ASN A 94 -25.57 18.75 1.41
C ASN A 94 -24.72 18.06 2.48
N LEU A 95 -25.39 17.55 3.52
CA LEU A 95 -24.75 16.91 4.67
C LEU A 95 -23.91 15.69 4.28
N SER A 96 -24.33 14.93 3.26
CA SER A 96 -23.58 13.76 2.77
C SER A 96 -22.30 14.18 2.04
N GLY A 97 -22.34 15.25 1.25
CA GLY A 97 -21.16 15.85 0.62
C GLY A 97 -20.17 16.38 1.65
N LEU A 98 -20.66 17.12 2.66
CA LEU A 98 -19.83 17.64 3.77
C LEU A 98 -19.17 16.51 4.56
N ARG A 99 -19.92 15.45 4.88
CA ARG A 99 -19.38 14.29 5.58
C ARG A 99 -18.31 13.58 4.76
N ARG A 100 -18.56 13.33 3.48
CA ARG A 100 -17.58 12.72 2.58
C ARG A 100 -16.31 13.56 2.47
N LEU A 101 -16.45 14.89 2.38
CA LEU A 101 -15.32 15.82 2.36
C LEU A 101 -14.49 15.69 3.64
N TYR A 102 -15.14 15.76 4.81
CA TYR A 102 -14.48 15.59 6.10
C TYR A 102 -13.76 14.24 6.22
N ASP A 103 -14.46 13.14 5.92
CA ASP A 103 -13.91 11.79 6.00
C ASP A 103 -12.70 11.62 5.06
N THR A 104 -12.73 12.24 3.88
CA THR A 104 -11.63 12.22 2.91
C THR A 104 -10.42 12.99 3.45
N VAL A 105 -10.61 14.20 3.97
CA VAL A 105 -9.53 15.01 4.57
C VAL A 105 -8.90 14.26 5.74
N GLU A 106 -9.70 13.79 6.70
CA GLU A 106 -9.23 13.08 7.89
C GLU A 106 -8.48 11.78 7.54
N THR A 107 -8.93 11.06 6.52
CA THR A 107 -8.25 9.83 6.06
C THR A 107 -6.86 10.15 5.51
N ASN A 108 -6.73 11.18 4.67
CA ASN A 108 -5.44 11.56 4.09
C ASN A 108 -4.50 12.17 5.13
N ILE A 109 -5.00 12.99 6.06
CA ILE A 109 -4.20 13.52 7.19
C ILE A 109 -3.67 12.38 8.06
N ARG A 110 -4.52 11.39 8.40
CA ARG A 110 -4.08 10.20 9.16
C ARG A 110 -3.04 9.39 8.41
N GLY A 111 -3.19 9.19 7.10
CA GLY A 111 -2.20 8.53 6.25
C GLY A 111 -0.84 9.25 6.28
N LEU A 112 -0.84 10.57 6.10
CA LEU A 112 0.36 11.41 6.19
C LEU A 112 1.04 11.35 7.57
N LYS A 113 0.26 11.35 8.66
CA LYS A 113 0.77 11.18 10.03
C LYS A 113 1.40 9.79 10.22
N SER A 114 0.73 8.75 9.75
CA SER A 114 1.21 7.36 9.85
C SER A 114 2.56 7.20 9.13
N LEU A 115 2.70 7.73 7.92
CA LEU A 115 3.98 7.69 7.17
C LEU A 115 5.15 8.34 7.92
N ARG A 116 4.89 9.39 8.71
CA ARG A 116 5.92 10.01 9.56
C ARG A 116 6.32 9.10 10.72
N VAL A 117 5.34 8.47 11.38
CA VAL A 117 5.60 7.52 12.48
C VAL A 117 6.34 6.29 11.97
N GLU A 118 5.95 5.78 10.81
CA GLU A 118 6.57 4.61 10.19
C GLU A 118 8.02 4.85 9.75
N ARG A 119 8.38 6.09 9.39
CA ARG A 119 9.78 6.47 9.10
C ARG A 119 10.68 6.19 10.29
N GLU A 120 10.21 6.47 11.50
CA GLU A 120 10.96 6.23 12.74
C GLU A 120 11.03 4.73 13.07
N SER A 121 9.95 3.98 12.88
CA SER A 121 9.90 2.53 13.14
C SER A 121 10.67 1.67 12.12
N TYR A 122 10.73 2.06 10.85
CA TYR A 122 11.50 1.30 9.85
C TYR A 122 12.99 1.61 9.91
N ARG A 123 13.42 2.84 10.26
CA ARG A 123 14.84 3.13 10.51
C ARG A 123 15.42 2.16 11.55
N THR A 124 14.66 1.83 12.59
CA THR A 124 15.06 0.85 13.62
C THR A 124 15.14 -0.58 13.09
N LEU A 125 14.31 -0.97 12.11
CA LEU A 125 14.39 -2.29 11.46
C LEU A 125 15.56 -2.43 10.48
N TYR A 126 15.96 -1.34 9.79
CA TYR A 126 17.12 -1.37 8.88
C TYR A 126 18.47 -1.27 9.62
N HIS A 127 18.52 -0.72 10.84
CA HIS A 127 19.74 -0.64 11.65
C HIS A 127 20.07 -1.91 12.46
N GLN A 128 19.26 -2.97 12.38
CA GLN A 128 19.54 -4.27 13.03
C GLN A 128 20.02 -5.36 12.06
N SER A 129 20.34 -5.01 10.81
CA SER A 129 20.73 -5.97 9.77
C SER A 129 22.17 -5.80 9.25
N PHE A 130 23.06 -5.20 10.05
CA PHE A 130 24.51 -5.23 9.84
C PHE A 130 25.23 -5.50 11.16
#